data_AF-A0AA38CIA0-F1
#
_entry.id   AF-A0AA38CIA0-F1
#
_cell.length_a   1.000
_cell.length_b   1.000
_cell.length_c   1.000
_cell.angle_alpha   90.00
_cell.angle_beta   90.00
_cell.angle_gamma   90.00
#
_symmetry.space_group_name_H-M   'P 1'
#
loop_
_entity.id
_entity.type
_entity.pdbx_description
1 polymer ?
#
loop_
_entity_poly.entity_id
_entity_poly.type
_entity_poly.pdbx_seq_one_letter_code
_entity_poly.pdbx_strand_id
1 'polypeptide(L)'
;MDSYQEAEWKKAQAIDISCDLVAAAKYQLAFLALVDQYPCLYQGPAVERAIYRYEQCWLPLLANAEAEAELAPPLDCEWVWHCHRLNSLQYTNYCEKFYGRLLVLPTASLPAEKDSAMDATAKQWEKAYPNEPFSLDMDAFSSTRNNRISTPKHWLAETISSQRSFFHQVSSPYMLEESFLRAVEERYRGYLYLTKESKSFHVPTYDIELIWRSHQLNPLVYARDTVKLLGEVLQHHNTTSTTTAKLPETSKQWENTFGRRYLRAGAMGMHTAQQPPYAKESMQVMLEIVKARHLTKEKGSLFVRYHIETSGGAITMNSREVSATSDPEWREAVSLECKGNGSGTLVSQLESQFLVFEMRWRSHGLWGKMKGGSKLVGSVRIAWKDLLGSSSLSMEKWFPLEVRGELKDDRKPPGLHLALSVTPPISMPLVENTKNGSKTYSIAEQEDSMPHVMGNSSSSERIARRRRMEREECSCRGQICNGHSFEGAFASAMSFRDAAWGV
;
A
#
# COMPACT_ATOMS: atom_id res chain seq x y z
N MET A 1 -21.92 -7.22 -6.05
CA MET A 1 -21.76 -8.59 -6.58
C MET A 1 -23.10 -9.23 -6.83
N ASP A 2 -23.35 -9.57 -8.10
CA ASP A 2 -24.30 -10.61 -8.52
C ASP A 2 -23.55 -11.95 -8.73
N SER A 3 -24.22 -12.96 -9.29
CA SER A 3 -23.63 -14.28 -9.56
C SER A 3 -22.62 -14.32 -10.70
N TYR A 4 -22.66 -13.35 -11.63
CA TYR A 4 -21.67 -13.22 -12.70
C TYR A 4 -20.38 -12.62 -12.14
N GLN A 5 -20.48 -11.50 -11.41
CA GLN A 5 -19.34 -10.80 -10.83
C GLN A 5 -18.50 -11.68 -9.88
N GLU A 6 -19.17 -12.54 -9.09
CA GLU A 6 -18.50 -13.50 -8.21
C GLU A 6 -17.92 -14.72 -8.96
N ALA A 7 -18.43 -15.04 -10.15
CA ALA A 7 -17.81 -16.04 -11.03
C ALA A 7 -16.56 -15.48 -11.73
N GLU A 8 -16.59 -14.22 -12.20
CA GLU A 8 -15.40 -13.55 -12.75
C GLU A 8 -14.29 -13.41 -11.71
N TRP A 9 -14.63 -13.07 -10.46
CA TRP A 9 -13.66 -13.02 -9.37
C TRP A 9 -13.00 -14.40 -9.13
N LYS A 10 -13.77 -15.49 -9.18
CA LYS A 10 -13.24 -16.85 -9.04
C LYS A 10 -12.35 -17.27 -10.21
N LYS A 11 -12.67 -16.86 -11.45
CA LYS A 11 -11.77 -17.06 -12.61
C LYS A 11 -10.45 -16.31 -12.42
N ALA A 12 -10.49 -15.09 -11.89
CA ALA A 12 -9.28 -14.34 -11.57
C ALA A 12 -8.45 -15.04 -10.48
N GLN A 13 -9.06 -15.49 -9.38
CA GLN A 13 -8.33 -16.20 -8.32
C GLN A 13 -7.81 -17.60 -8.75
N ALA A 14 -8.32 -18.18 -9.83
CA ALA A 14 -7.76 -19.36 -10.47
C ALA A 14 -6.51 -19.08 -11.34
N ILE A 15 -5.99 -17.85 -11.39
CA ILE A 15 -4.71 -17.53 -12.03
C ILE A 15 -3.57 -18.10 -11.18
N ASP A 16 -3.00 -19.18 -11.72
CA ASP A 16 -1.79 -19.84 -11.28
C ASP A 16 -0.56 -18.91 -11.43
N ILE A 17 0.17 -18.68 -10.32
CA ILE A 17 1.40 -17.89 -10.26
C ILE A 17 2.43 -18.71 -9.50
N SER A 18 3.61 -18.87 -10.08
CA SER A 18 4.55 -19.94 -9.75
C SER A 18 5.66 -19.54 -8.78
N CYS A 19 5.42 -18.53 -7.93
CA CYS A 19 6.32 -18.09 -6.87
C CYS A 19 5.54 -17.48 -5.70
N ASP A 20 6.12 -17.47 -4.49
CA ASP A 20 5.52 -16.75 -3.37
C ASP A 20 5.78 -15.24 -3.51
N LEU A 21 4.78 -14.55 -4.06
CA LEU A 21 4.77 -13.10 -4.24
C LEU A 21 4.80 -12.32 -2.92
N VAL A 22 4.32 -12.90 -1.82
CA VAL A 22 4.35 -12.25 -0.49
C VAL A 22 5.77 -12.29 0.09
N ALA A 23 6.46 -13.42 -0.05
CA ALA A 23 7.88 -13.51 0.30
C ALA A 23 8.73 -12.56 -0.56
N ALA A 24 8.49 -12.54 -1.88
CA ALA A 24 9.18 -11.63 -2.80
C ALA A 24 8.92 -10.14 -2.49
N ALA A 25 7.69 -9.78 -2.09
CA ALA A 25 7.35 -8.40 -1.70
C ALA A 25 7.98 -7.98 -0.37
N LYS A 26 8.01 -8.86 0.64
CA LYS A 26 8.74 -8.61 1.90
C LYS A 26 10.24 -8.37 1.62
N TYR A 27 10.86 -9.20 0.77
CA TYR A 27 12.25 -9.00 0.33
C TYR A 27 12.43 -7.66 -0.39
N GLN A 28 11.55 -7.33 -1.35
CA GLN A 28 11.60 -6.07 -2.09
C GLN A 28 11.49 -4.85 -1.17
N LEU A 29 10.56 -4.86 -0.20
CA LEU A 29 10.40 -3.76 0.75
C LEU A 29 11.65 -3.58 1.64
N ALA A 30 12.21 -4.68 2.16
CA ALA A 30 13.45 -4.63 2.95
C ALA A 30 14.66 -4.12 2.14
N PHE A 31 14.76 -4.54 0.87
CA PHE A 31 15.82 -4.08 -0.03
C PHE A 31 15.68 -2.59 -0.39
N LEU A 32 14.47 -2.11 -0.69
CA LEU A 32 14.24 -0.69 -0.96
C LEU A 32 14.52 0.18 0.28
N ALA A 33 14.18 -0.31 1.48
CA ALA A 33 14.52 0.36 2.74
C ALA A 33 16.04 0.44 2.97
N LEU A 34 16.81 -0.59 2.58
CA LEU A 34 18.27 -0.57 2.62
C LEU A 34 18.86 0.45 1.63
N VAL A 35 18.31 0.55 0.42
CA VAL A 35 18.74 1.55 -0.59
C VAL A 35 18.44 2.97 -0.14
N ASP A 36 17.29 3.24 0.50
CA ASP A 36 16.91 4.61 0.90
C ASP A 36 17.80 5.20 2.01
N GLN A 37 18.51 4.36 2.77
CA GLN A 37 19.58 4.80 3.68
C GLN A 37 20.73 5.53 2.97
N TYR A 38 20.91 5.31 1.66
CA TYR A 38 22.00 5.85 0.87
C TYR A 38 21.46 6.73 -0.28
N PRO A 39 20.98 7.97 -0.02
CA PRO A 39 20.36 8.81 -1.05
C PRO A 39 21.21 9.12 -2.29
N CYS A 40 22.53 8.91 -2.22
CA CYS A 40 23.44 8.96 -3.37
C CYS A 40 23.14 7.91 -4.45
N LEU A 41 22.51 6.77 -4.09
CA LEU A 41 22.12 5.72 -5.04
C LEU A 41 20.93 6.08 -5.95
N TYR A 42 20.24 7.22 -5.73
CA TYR A 42 19.16 7.66 -6.61
C TYR A 42 19.62 8.63 -7.72
N GLN A 43 20.72 9.35 -7.52
CA GLN A 43 21.20 10.36 -8.49
C GLN A 43 22.65 10.78 -8.25
N GLY A 44 23.35 11.14 -9.34
CA GLY A 44 24.72 11.70 -9.28
C GLY A 44 25.83 10.65 -9.45
N PRO A 45 27.07 10.95 -8.99
CA PRO A 45 28.26 10.19 -9.39
C PRO A 45 28.29 8.76 -8.85
N ALA A 46 27.62 8.51 -7.72
CA ALA A 46 27.45 7.16 -7.19
C ALA A 46 26.61 6.28 -8.13
N VAL A 47 25.58 6.83 -8.78
CA VAL A 47 24.78 6.11 -9.80
C VAL A 47 25.60 5.84 -11.06
N GLU A 48 26.39 6.81 -11.52
CA GLU A 48 27.28 6.61 -12.67
C GLU A 48 28.34 5.54 -12.38
N ARG A 49 28.90 5.53 -11.17
CA ARG A 49 29.85 4.52 -10.69
C ARG A 49 29.19 3.15 -10.53
N ALA A 50 27.97 3.08 -9.98
CA ALA A 50 27.20 1.86 -9.82
C ALA A 50 26.84 1.23 -11.18
N ILE A 51 26.42 2.03 -12.15
CA ILE A 51 26.14 1.55 -13.52
C ILE A 51 27.41 0.99 -14.16
N TYR A 52 28.55 1.67 -14.02
CA TYR A 52 29.83 1.15 -14.49
C TYR A 52 30.18 -0.20 -13.85
N ARG A 53 30.10 -0.32 -12.52
CA ARG A 53 30.42 -1.58 -11.80
C ARG A 53 29.42 -2.69 -12.14
N TYR A 54 28.15 -2.35 -12.36
CA TYR A 54 27.12 -3.28 -12.82
C TYR A 54 27.46 -3.85 -14.21
N GLU A 55 27.76 -3.00 -15.20
CA GLU A 55 28.01 -3.43 -16.57
C GLU A 55 29.39 -4.06 -16.79
N GLN A 56 30.43 -3.57 -16.11
CA GLN A 56 31.83 -3.97 -16.36
C GLN A 56 32.36 -5.03 -15.37
N CYS A 57 31.73 -5.19 -14.20
CA CYS A 57 32.18 -6.13 -13.17
C CYS A 57 31.09 -7.16 -12.80
N TRP A 58 29.90 -6.72 -12.39
CA TRP A 58 28.86 -7.66 -11.93
C TRP A 58 28.32 -8.55 -13.05
N LEU A 59 27.82 -7.98 -14.16
CA LEU A 59 27.24 -8.79 -15.23
C LEU A 59 28.26 -9.74 -15.89
N PRO A 60 29.53 -9.35 -16.16
CA PRO A 60 30.53 -10.28 -16.67
C PRO A 60 30.91 -11.38 -15.66
N LEU A 61 30.95 -11.10 -14.36
CA LEU A 61 31.17 -12.13 -13.33
C LEU A 61 30.00 -13.12 -13.30
N LEU A 62 28.76 -12.63 -13.26
CA LEU A 62 27.55 -13.45 -13.31
C LEU A 62 27.42 -14.26 -14.61
N ALA A 63 27.84 -13.71 -15.75
CA ALA A 63 27.82 -14.40 -17.04
C ALA A 63 28.82 -15.57 -17.12
N ASN A 64 29.94 -15.48 -16.40
CA ASN A 64 30.95 -16.54 -16.30
C ASN A 64 30.73 -17.48 -15.09
N ALA A 65 29.70 -17.25 -14.28
CA ALA A 65 29.38 -18.09 -13.14
C ALA A 65 28.81 -19.45 -13.56
N GLU A 66 29.14 -20.48 -12.78
CA GLU A 66 28.57 -21.82 -12.89
C GLU A 66 27.06 -21.79 -12.54
N ALA A 67 26.28 -22.73 -13.08
CA ALA A 67 24.81 -22.70 -12.98
C ALA A 67 24.27 -22.84 -11.55
N GLU A 68 25.08 -23.39 -10.64
CA GLU A 68 24.76 -23.62 -9.22
C GLU A 68 25.45 -22.59 -8.29
N ALA A 69 26.08 -21.56 -8.84
CA ALA A 69 26.85 -20.59 -8.06
C ALA A 69 25.95 -19.67 -7.21
N GLU A 70 25.99 -19.87 -5.89
CA GLU A 70 25.44 -18.93 -4.89
C GLU A 70 26.27 -17.64 -4.86
N LEU A 71 25.90 -16.69 -5.73
CA LEU A 71 26.46 -15.34 -5.77
C LEU A 71 25.44 -14.32 -5.25
N ALA A 72 25.93 -13.27 -4.63
CA ALA A 72 25.17 -12.05 -4.37
C ALA A 72 25.99 -10.79 -4.76
N PRO A 73 25.39 -9.83 -5.48
CA PRO A 73 26.04 -8.58 -5.87
C PRO A 73 26.31 -7.65 -4.68
N PRO A 74 27.26 -6.71 -4.79
CA PRO A 74 27.34 -5.59 -3.87
C PRO A 74 26.15 -4.63 -4.07
N LEU A 75 25.77 -3.90 -3.02
CA LEU A 75 24.49 -3.16 -2.90
C LEU A 75 24.19 -2.22 -4.09
N ASP A 76 25.19 -1.52 -4.61
CA ASP A 76 25.05 -0.61 -5.74
C ASP A 76 24.78 -1.34 -7.06
N CYS A 77 25.48 -2.45 -7.30
CA CYS A 77 25.24 -3.33 -8.44
C CYS A 77 23.89 -4.04 -8.32
N GLU A 78 23.49 -4.45 -7.11
CA GLU A 78 22.16 -5.01 -6.86
C GLU A 78 21.07 -4.01 -7.19
N TRP A 79 21.27 -2.74 -6.82
CA TRP A 79 20.32 -1.66 -7.06
C TRP A 79 20.14 -1.33 -8.54
N VAL A 80 21.24 -1.20 -9.28
CA VAL A 80 21.18 -1.04 -10.75
C VAL A 80 20.51 -2.25 -11.40
N TRP A 81 20.83 -3.46 -10.94
CA TRP A 81 20.23 -4.70 -11.47
C TRP A 81 18.74 -4.85 -11.16
N HIS A 82 18.30 -4.44 -9.97
CA HIS A 82 16.90 -4.35 -9.57
C HIS A 82 16.14 -3.43 -10.54
N CYS A 83 16.64 -2.20 -10.73
CA CYS A 83 16.05 -1.24 -11.66
C CYS A 83 16.00 -1.76 -13.10
N HIS A 84 17.03 -2.48 -13.55
CA HIS A 84 17.06 -3.08 -14.89
C HIS A 84 15.99 -4.19 -15.04
N ARG A 85 15.87 -5.11 -14.08
CA ARG A 85 14.89 -6.22 -14.10
C ARG A 85 13.42 -5.76 -14.14
N LEU A 86 13.12 -4.59 -13.56
CA LEU A 86 11.78 -3.97 -13.64
C LEU A 86 11.39 -3.55 -15.07
N ASN A 87 12.35 -3.37 -16.00
CA ASN A 87 12.05 -3.37 -17.43
C ASN A 87 12.39 -4.73 -18.05
N SER A 88 11.52 -5.71 -17.81
CA SER A 88 11.78 -7.12 -18.06
C SER A 88 12.09 -7.45 -19.53
N LEU A 89 11.47 -6.76 -20.49
CA LEU A 89 11.79 -6.92 -21.93
C LEU A 89 13.16 -6.31 -22.27
N GLN A 90 13.47 -5.12 -21.74
CA GLN A 90 14.77 -4.49 -21.97
C GLN A 90 15.91 -5.29 -21.35
N TYR A 91 15.72 -5.83 -20.14
CA TYR A 91 16.70 -6.69 -19.46
C TYR A 91 16.97 -7.98 -20.24
N THR A 92 15.91 -8.63 -20.74
CA THR A 92 16.02 -9.84 -21.57
C THR A 92 16.80 -9.53 -22.85
N ASN A 93 16.39 -8.50 -23.59
CA ASN A 93 17.06 -8.08 -24.82
C ASN A 93 18.53 -7.66 -24.60
N TYR A 94 18.86 -7.06 -23.45
CA TYR A 94 20.24 -6.73 -23.08
C TYR A 94 21.06 -8.01 -22.83
N CYS A 95 20.54 -8.94 -22.02
CA CYS A 95 21.26 -10.17 -21.69
C CYS A 95 21.48 -11.08 -22.91
N GLU A 96 20.46 -11.28 -23.73
CA GLU A 96 20.58 -12.02 -24.99
C GLU A 96 21.61 -11.37 -25.93
N LYS A 97 21.58 -10.04 -26.08
CA LYS A 97 22.51 -9.31 -26.96
C LYS A 97 23.98 -9.39 -26.52
N PHE A 98 24.26 -9.31 -25.22
CA PHE A 98 25.63 -9.20 -24.71
C PHE A 98 26.22 -10.50 -24.15
N TYR A 99 25.38 -11.47 -23.75
CA TYR A 99 25.81 -12.72 -23.13
C TYR A 99 25.20 -13.98 -23.77
N GLY A 100 24.31 -13.85 -24.76
CA GLY A 100 23.68 -14.99 -25.45
C GLY A 100 22.76 -15.85 -24.57
N ARG A 101 22.41 -15.35 -23.38
CA ARG A 101 21.45 -15.94 -22.45
C ARG A 101 20.94 -14.88 -21.49
N LEU A 102 19.66 -14.96 -21.10
CA LEU A 102 19.13 -14.27 -19.92
C LEU A 102 19.94 -14.64 -18.67
N LEU A 103 20.45 -13.63 -17.96
CA LEU A 103 21.15 -13.82 -16.70
C LEU A 103 20.15 -13.80 -15.53
N VAL A 104 20.29 -14.76 -14.62
CA VAL A 104 19.49 -14.91 -13.40
C VAL A 104 20.35 -15.50 -12.29
N LEU A 105 19.88 -15.38 -11.06
CA LEU A 105 20.36 -16.19 -9.93
C LEU A 105 19.20 -17.05 -9.40
N PRO A 106 19.51 -18.16 -8.70
CA PRO A 106 18.56 -18.79 -7.80
C PRO A 106 17.95 -17.75 -6.83
N THR A 107 16.69 -17.93 -6.46
CA THR A 107 16.05 -17.04 -5.48
C THR A 107 16.52 -17.44 -4.08
N ALA A 108 17.61 -16.82 -3.62
CA ALA A 108 18.04 -16.87 -2.22
C ALA A 108 16.85 -16.48 -1.35
N SER A 109 16.41 -17.43 -0.53
CA SER A 109 15.15 -17.39 0.21
C SER A 109 15.34 -16.90 1.64
N LEU A 110 16.57 -16.96 2.17
CA LEU A 110 16.93 -16.53 3.52
C LEU A 110 18.08 -15.51 3.52
N PRO A 111 18.08 -14.52 4.45
CA PRO A 111 19.18 -13.56 4.57
C PRO A 111 20.56 -14.20 4.79
N ALA A 112 20.63 -15.32 5.51
CA ALA A 112 21.88 -16.03 5.78
C ALA A 112 22.50 -16.68 4.53
N GLU A 113 21.67 -17.12 3.58
CA GLU A 113 22.12 -17.58 2.25
C GLU A 113 22.73 -16.41 1.48
N LYS A 114 22.10 -15.22 1.54
CA LYS A 114 22.62 -14.01 0.91
C LYS A 114 23.95 -13.56 1.52
N ASP A 115 24.10 -13.54 2.84
CA ASP A 115 25.38 -13.18 3.49
C ASP A 115 26.50 -14.14 3.05
N SER A 116 26.26 -15.45 3.05
CA SER A 116 27.19 -16.48 2.55
C SER A 116 27.56 -16.26 1.07
N ALA A 117 26.56 -15.99 0.23
CA ALA A 117 26.74 -15.70 -1.19
C ALA A 117 27.50 -14.39 -1.44
N MET A 118 27.35 -13.36 -0.62
CA MET A 118 28.14 -12.12 -0.71
C MET A 118 29.61 -12.40 -0.37
N ASP A 119 29.86 -13.21 0.66
CA ASP A 119 31.19 -13.66 1.09
C ASP A 119 31.89 -14.52 0.02
N ALA A 120 31.12 -15.31 -0.74
CA ALA A 120 31.59 -16.07 -1.89
C ALA A 120 31.88 -15.16 -3.10
N THR A 121 30.98 -14.22 -3.42
CA THR A 121 31.19 -13.26 -4.51
C THR A 121 32.40 -12.37 -4.26
N ALA A 122 32.61 -11.86 -3.05
CA ALA A 122 33.72 -10.97 -2.72
C ALA A 122 35.08 -11.59 -3.09
N LYS A 123 35.28 -12.88 -2.75
CA LYS A 123 36.49 -13.66 -3.07
C LYS A 123 36.68 -13.85 -4.58
N GLN A 124 35.59 -13.99 -5.34
CA GLN A 124 35.65 -14.05 -6.81
C GLN A 124 35.90 -12.66 -7.43
N TRP A 125 35.31 -11.62 -6.86
CA TRP A 125 35.44 -10.22 -7.30
C TRP A 125 36.86 -9.71 -7.12
N GLU A 126 37.48 -9.92 -5.95
CA GLU A 126 38.89 -9.56 -5.69
C GLU A 126 39.85 -10.25 -6.69
N LYS A 127 39.56 -11.50 -7.06
CA LYS A 127 40.34 -12.27 -8.04
C LYS A 127 40.13 -11.76 -9.48
N ALA A 128 38.92 -11.38 -9.85
CA ALA A 128 38.57 -10.91 -11.20
C ALA A 128 38.94 -9.44 -11.43
N TYR A 129 38.83 -8.60 -10.39
CA TYR A 129 38.98 -7.15 -10.46
C TYR A 129 39.85 -6.60 -9.31
N PRO A 130 41.17 -6.91 -9.24
CA PRO A 130 42.01 -6.57 -8.08
C PRO A 130 42.15 -5.07 -7.74
N ASN A 131 41.78 -4.18 -8.67
CA ASN A 131 41.81 -2.72 -8.49
C ASN A 131 40.42 -2.13 -8.13
N GLU A 132 39.39 -2.98 -7.98
CA GLU A 132 38.00 -2.59 -7.78
C GLU A 132 37.50 -3.21 -6.46
N PRO A 133 37.31 -2.44 -5.37
CA PRO A 133 36.83 -2.99 -4.11
C PRO A 133 35.43 -3.60 -4.29
N PHE A 134 35.09 -4.64 -3.55
CA PHE A 134 33.75 -5.25 -3.62
C PHE A 134 32.66 -4.31 -3.08
N SER A 135 32.91 -3.63 -1.96
CA SER A 135 32.01 -2.64 -1.38
C SER A 135 32.43 -1.21 -1.77
N LEU A 136 31.47 -0.37 -2.18
CA LEU A 136 31.70 1.07 -2.33
C LEU A 136 31.54 1.79 -0.98
N ASP A 137 32.43 2.75 -0.72
CA ASP A 137 32.22 3.79 0.28
C ASP A 137 31.13 4.76 -0.21
N MET A 138 29.93 4.64 0.37
CA MET A 138 28.77 5.49 0.04
C MET A 138 28.86 6.89 0.67
N ASP A 139 29.60 7.03 1.77
CA ASP A 139 29.71 8.28 2.54
C ASP A 139 30.67 9.27 1.84
N ALA A 140 31.71 8.75 1.17
CA ALA A 140 32.54 9.53 0.25
C ALA A 140 31.69 10.32 -0.77
N PHE A 141 30.68 9.69 -1.38
CA PHE A 141 29.77 10.38 -2.32
C PHE A 141 28.86 11.39 -1.62
N SER A 142 28.39 11.11 -0.40
CA SER A 142 27.55 12.02 0.39
C SER A 142 28.25 13.33 0.77
N SER A 143 29.59 13.35 0.81
CA SER A 143 30.38 14.57 1.08
C SER A 143 30.31 15.60 -0.06
N THR A 144 30.13 15.18 -1.31
CA THR A 144 30.31 16.02 -2.52
C THR A 144 29.08 16.85 -2.91
N ARG A 145 28.39 17.44 -1.91
CA ARG A 145 27.07 18.10 -2.01
C ARG A 145 26.87 19.21 -3.05
N ASN A 146 27.91 19.74 -3.68
CA ASN A 146 27.88 21.08 -4.29
C ASN A 146 28.13 21.18 -5.79
N ASN A 147 28.40 20.08 -6.50
CA ASN A 147 28.47 20.13 -7.96
C ASN A 147 27.06 19.96 -8.56
N ARG A 148 26.68 20.86 -9.47
CA ARG A 148 25.54 20.66 -10.40
C ARG A 148 25.92 19.62 -11.45
N ILE A 149 26.00 18.36 -11.05
CA ILE A 149 26.28 17.23 -11.93
C ILE A 149 25.15 17.14 -12.97
N SER A 150 25.53 16.87 -14.22
CA SER A 150 24.60 16.77 -15.34
C SER A 150 23.64 15.61 -15.14
N THR A 151 22.43 15.68 -15.71
CA THR A 151 21.53 14.52 -15.79
C THR A 151 22.28 13.38 -16.49
N PRO A 152 22.51 12.22 -15.83
CA PRO A 152 23.36 11.19 -16.41
C PRO A 152 22.78 10.69 -17.74
N LYS A 153 23.62 10.63 -18.78
CA LYS A 153 23.18 10.26 -20.14
C LYS A 153 22.80 8.78 -20.30
N HIS A 154 23.00 7.96 -19.27
CA HIS A 154 22.70 6.55 -19.31
C HIS A 154 21.24 6.28 -18.95
N TRP A 155 20.53 5.52 -19.79
CA TRP A 155 19.09 5.29 -19.67
C TRP A 155 18.64 4.67 -18.33
N LEU A 156 19.50 3.85 -17.70
CA LEU A 156 19.23 3.31 -16.35
C LEU A 156 19.12 4.40 -15.29
N ALA A 157 19.78 5.55 -15.44
CA ALA A 157 19.79 6.59 -14.40
C ALA A 157 18.42 7.30 -14.26
N GLU A 158 17.70 7.48 -15.36
CA GLU A 158 16.30 7.95 -15.30
C GLU A 158 15.42 6.91 -14.59
N THR A 159 15.58 5.64 -14.97
CA THR A 159 14.87 4.51 -14.33
C THR A 159 15.14 4.47 -12.82
N ILE A 160 16.41 4.55 -12.40
CA ILE A 160 16.86 4.57 -11.00
C ILE A 160 16.28 5.75 -10.23
N SER A 161 16.39 6.97 -10.77
CA SER A 161 15.92 8.18 -10.05
C SER A 161 14.40 8.19 -9.83
N SER A 162 13.62 7.59 -10.75
CA SER A 162 12.17 7.47 -10.59
C SER A 162 11.75 6.58 -9.40
N GLN A 163 12.55 5.57 -9.04
CA GLN A 163 12.18 4.57 -8.02
C GLN A 163 12.01 5.15 -6.61
N ARG A 164 12.69 6.26 -6.29
CA ARG A 164 12.57 6.89 -4.96
C ARG A 164 11.13 7.27 -4.64
N SER A 165 10.40 7.75 -5.64
CA SER A 165 8.99 8.10 -5.49
C SER A 165 8.13 6.88 -5.15
N PHE A 166 8.44 5.73 -5.76
CA PHE A 166 7.76 4.46 -5.49
C PHE A 166 8.06 3.94 -4.08
N PHE A 167 9.32 3.96 -3.61
CA PHE A 167 9.61 3.51 -2.24
C PHE A 167 8.77 4.26 -1.21
N HIS A 168 8.75 5.60 -1.25
CA HIS A 168 7.94 6.41 -0.33
C HIS A 168 6.41 6.22 -0.48
N GLN A 169 5.94 5.57 -1.55
CA GLN A 169 4.53 5.18 -1.73
C GLN A 169 4.20 3.83 -1.07
N VAL A 170 5.18 2.94 -0.92
CA VAL A 170 5.01 1.59 -0.34
C VAL A 170 5.75 1.35 0.98
N SER A 171 6.53 2.32 1.48
CA SER A 171 7.29 2.24 2.74
C SER A 171 6.44 2.37 4.01
N SER A 172 5.12 2.17 3.93
CA SER A 172 4.25 2.18 5.11
C SER A 172 4.36 0.84 5.84
N PRO A 173 4.57 0.79 7.17
CA PRO A 173 4.85 -0.48 7.87
C PRO A 173 3.80 -1.59 7.64
N TYR A 174 2.52 -1.23 7.50
CA TYR A 174 1.44 -2.18 7.21
C TYR A 174 1.59 -2.92 5.86
N MET A 175 2.47 -2.46 4.96
CA MET A 175 2.78 -3.14 3.69
C MET A 175 3.63 -4.41 3.89
N LEU A 176 4.25 -4.61 5.06
CA LEU A 176 5.02 -5.84 5.39
C LEU A 176 4.13 -6.96 5.98
N GLU A 177 2.94 -6.61 6.45
CA GLU A 177 2.02 -7.50 7.13
C GLU A 177 1.45 -8.55 6.15
N GLU A 178 1.53 -9.83 6.52
CA GLU A 178 1.18 -10.92 5.60
C GLU A 178 -0.30 -10.92 5.21
N SER A 179 -1.20 -10.61 6.14
CA SER A 179 -2.64 -10.49 5.85
C SER A 179 -2.94 -9.43 4.80
N PHE A 180 -2.22 -8.30 4.82
CA PHE A 180 -2.33 -7.28 3.78
C PHE A 180 -1.76 -7.81 2.47
N LEU A 181 -0.51 -8.30 2.45
CA LEU A 181 0.15 -8.76 1.22
C LEU A 181 -0.61 -9.90 0.52
N ARG A 182 -1.18 -10.87 1.25
CA ARG A 182 -2.07 -11.91 0.67
C ARG A 182 -3.33 -11.28 0.05
N ALA A 183 -3.95 -10.29 0.71
CA ALA A 183 -5.07 -9.53 0.15
C ALA A 183 -4.68 -8.64 -1.05
N VAL A 184 -3.40 -8.27 -1.20
CA VAL A 184 -2.88 -7.64 -2.42
C VAL A 184 -2.64 -8.69 -3.52
N GLU A 185 -2.16 -9.88 -3.17
CA GLU A 185 -1.95 -11.02 -4.08
C GLU A 185 -3.26 -11.40 -4.80
N GLU A 186 -4.38 -11.47 -4.07
CA GLU A 186 -5.72 -11.62 -4.64
C GLU A 186 -6.05 -10.51 -5.66
N ARG A 187 -5.67 -9.26 -5.36
CA ARG A 187 -5.93 -8.11 -6.23
C ARG A 187 -5.03 -8.09 -7.46
N TYR A 188 -3.79 -8.55 -7.35
CA TYR A 188 -2.89 -8.70 -8.49
C TYR A 188 -3.41 -9.75 -9.48
N ARG A 189 -3.95 -10.87 -9.00
CA ARG A 189 -4.71 -11.81 -9.85
C ARG A 189 -5.89 -11.14 -10.56
N GLY A 190 -6.67 -10.32 -9.84
CA GLY A 190 -7.74 -9.50 -10.43
C GLY A 190 -7.25 -8.53 -11.53
N TYR A 191 -6.10 -7.89 -11.32
CA TYR A 191 -5.48 -6.96 -12.27
C TYR A 191 -4.99 -7.68 -13.54
N LEU A 192 -4.34 -8.84 -13.39
CA LEU A 192 -3.93 -9.68 -14.51
C LEU A 192 -5.13 -10.19 -15.32
N TYR A 193 -6.24 -10.55 -14.65
CA TYR A 193 -7.48 -10.95 -15.31
C TYR A 193 -8.08 -9.81 -16.15
N LEU A 194 -8.21 -8.59 -15.61
CA LEU A 194 -8.69 -7.44 -16.37
C LEU A 194 -7.79 -7.15 -17.58
N THR A 195 -6.47 -7.15 -17.37
CA THR A 195 -5.45 -6.93 -18.41
C THR A 195 -5.65 -7.89 -19.60
N LYS A 196 -5.92 -9.16 -19.30
CA LYS A 196 -6.21 -10.21 -20.28
C LYS A 196 -7.48 -9.95 -21.09
N GLU A 197 -8.58 -9.65 -20.41
CA GLU A 197 -9.92 -9.63 -21.03
C GLU A 197 -10.19 -8.36 -21.85
N SER A 198 -9.74 -7.17 -21.41
CA SER A 198 -9.99 -5.93 -22.17
C SER A 198 -8.86 -5.51 -23.10
N LYS A 199 -7.64 -6.04 -22.92
CA LYS A 199 -6.40 -5.63 -23.61
C LYS A 199 -6.10 -4.12 -23.56
N SER A 200 -6.69 -3.40 -22.62
CA SER A 200 -6.47 -1.96 -22.41
C SER A 200 -5.53 -1.72 -21.24
N PHE A 201 -4.61 -0.75 -21.33
CA PHE A 201 -3.76 -0.39 -20.20
C PHE A 201 -4.56 0.05 -18.96
N HIS A 202 -4.51 -0.78 -17.92
CA HIS A 202 -5.03 -0.50 -16.57
C HIS A 202 -3.98 0.13 -15.67
N VAL A 203 -4.41 1.04 -14.80
CA VAL A 203 -3.52 1.73 -13.85
C VAL A 203 -3.44 0.92 -12.57
N PRO A 204 -2.28 0.33 -12.19
CA PRO A 204 -2.16 -0.36 -10.91
C PRO A 204 -2.32 0.64 -9.76
N THR A 205 -2.91 0.21 -8.65
CA THR A 205 -2.78 0.88 -7.36
C THR A 205 -1.41 0.55 -6.75
N TYR A 206 -0.88 1.36 -5.82
CA TYR A 206 0.47 1.16 -5.26
C TYR A 206 0.65 -0.21 -4.60
N ASP A 207 -0.42 -0.75 -4.00
CA ASP A 207 -0.41 -2.11 -3.46
C ASP A 207 -0.21 -3.16 -4.57
N ILE A 208 -1.06 -3.12 -5.61
CA ILE A 208 -0.94 -4.00 -6.79
C ILE A 208 0.42 -3.82 -7.50
N GLU A 209 0.93 -2.59 -7.58
CA GLU A 209 2.22 -2.30 -8.22
C GLU A 209 3.41 -2.90 -7.45
N LEU A 210 3.36 -2.95 -6.11
CA LEU A 210 4.36 -3.67 -5.31
C LEU A 210 4.42 -5.14 -5.70
N ILE A 211 3.30 -5.86 -5.62
CA ILE A 211 3.24 -7.29 -5.95
C ILE A 211 3.63 -7.53 -7.42
N TRP A 212 3.22 -6.66 -8.35
CA TRP A 212 3.59 -6.76 -9.76
C TRP A 212 5.11 -6.61 -9.95
N ARG A 213 5.73 -5.60 -9.34
CA ARG A 213 7.19 -5.41 -9.38
C ARG A 213 7.93 -6.59 -8.73
N SER A 214 7.41 -7.14 -7.63
CA SER A 214 7.96 -8.33 -6.98
C SER A 214 7.96 -9.55 -7.91
N HIS A 215 6.90 -9.70 -8.72
CA HIS A 215 6.85 -10.72 -9.78
C HIS A 215 7.93 -10.46 -10.85
N GLN A 216 8.04 -9.22 -11.36
CA GLN A 216 9.03 -8.84 -12.39
C GLN A 216 10.49 -9.07 -11.98
N LEU A 217 10.80 -8.98 -10.68
CA LEU A 217 12.17 -9.19 -10.16
C LEU A 217 12.66 -10.64 -10.29
N ASN A 218 11.79 -11.59 -10.63
CA ASN A 218 12.15 -12.93 -11.12
C ASN A 218 11.79 -13.06 -12.62
N PRO A 219 12.68 -12.69 -13.55
CA PRO A 219 12.33 -12.54 -14.96
C PRO A 219 11.88 -13.84 -15.65
N LEU A 220 12.41 -14.99 -15.25
CA LEU A 220 12.01 -16.29 -15.81
C LEU A 220 10.59 -16.69 -15.40
N VAL A 221 10.27 -16.56 -14.11
CA VAL A 221 8.91 -16.84 -13.61
C VAL A 221 7.93 -15.84 -14.22
N TYR A 222 8.27 -14.54 -14.20
CA TYR A 222 7.45 -13.49 -14.77
C TYR A 222 7.14 -13.72 -16.25
N ALA A 223 8.16 -14.02 -17.07
CA ALA A 223 7.98 -14.24 -18.50
C ALA A 223 7.14 -15.48 -18.77
N ARG A 224 7.40 -16.61 -18.10
CA ARG A 224 6.59 -17.84 -18.26
C ARG A 224 5.13 -17.58 -17.90
N ASP A 225 4.87 -16.96 -16.76
CA ASP A 225 3.53 -16.87 -16.18
C ASP A 225 2.69 -15.81 -16.91
N THR A 226 3.29 -14.69 -17.34
CA THR A 226 2.60 -13.70 -18.19
C THR A 226 2.37 -14.19 -19.61
N VAL A 227 3.35 -14.86 -20.27
CA VAL A 227 3.14 -15.44 -21.61
C VAL A 227 2.08 -16.54 -21.59
N LYS A 228 2.05 -17.39 -20.56
CA LYS A 228 1.02 -18.42 -20.33
C LYS A 228 -0.40 -17.84 -20.20
N LEU A 229 -0.54 -16.65 -19.62
CA LEU A 229 -1.83 -16.02 -19.35
C LEU A 229 -2.31 -15.06 -20.47
N LEU A 230 -1.38 -14.27 -21.03
CA LEU A 230 -1.65 -13.12 -21.89
C LEU A 230 -1.16 -13.32 -23.33
N GLY A 231 -0.26 -14.29 -23.56
CA GLY A 231 0.43 -14.51 -24.84
C GLY A 231 1.73 -13.70 -25.02
N GLU A 232 2.00 -12.72 -24.15
CA GLU A 232 3.19 -11.87 -24.18
C GLU A 232 3.67 -11.49 -22.78
N VAL A 233 4.91 -10.99 -22.67
CA VAL A 233 5.45 -10.46 -21.41
C VAL A 233 4.84 -9.08 -21.15
N LEU A 234 4.02 -8.97 -20.11
CA LEU A 234 3.37 -7.71 -19.73
C LEU A 234 4.41 -6.63 -19.39
N GLN A 235 4.30 -5.44 -19.98
CA GLN A 235 5.28 -4.38 -19.85
C GLN A 235 4.81 -3.27 -18.89
N HIS A 236 5.71 -2.80 -18.02
CA HIS A 236 5.45 -1.57 -17.26
C HIS A 236 5.52 -0.36 -18.21
N HIS A 237 4.41 0.37 -18.34
CA HIS A 237 4.32 1.51 -19.25
C HIS A 237 4.74 2.80 -18.53
N ASN A 238 5.98 3.25 -18.72
CA ASN A 238 6.55 4.49 -18.17
C ASN A 238 5.67 5.73 -18.45
N THR A 239 4.72 6.04 -17.55
CA THR A 239 3.74 7.12 -17.73
C THR A 239 3.36 7.82 -16.41
N THR A 240 4.23 8.74 -15.97
CA THR A 240 4.05 9.57 -14.76
C THR A 240 3.01 10.69 -14.90
N SER A 241 2.41 10.88 -16.08
CA SER A 241 1.47 11.99 -16.36
C SER A 241 0.06 11.58 -16.81
N THR A 242 -0.16 10.33 -17.23
CA THR A 242 -1.45 9.85 -17.77
C THR A 242 -2.11 8.75 -16.94
N THR A 243 -1.42 8.24 -15.92
CA THR A 243 -1.92 7.21 -14.99
C THR A 243 -3.07 7.70 -14.11
N THR A 244 -2.98 8.88 -13.49
CA THR A 244 -4.07 9.44 -12.68
C THR A 244 -5.38 9.64 -13.47
N ALA A 245 -5.29 10.02 -14.74
CA ALA A 245 -6.44 10.22 -15.62
C ALA A 245 -7.17 8.91 -16.01
N LYS A 246 -6.46 7.77 -16.04
CA LYS A 246 -7.02 6.44 -16.35
C LYS A 246 -7.49 5.65 -15.12
N LEU A 247 -7.16 6.11 -13.91
CA LEU A 247 -7.56 5.45 -12.66
C LEU A 247 -9.09 5.33 -12.48
N PRO A 248 -9.93 6.33 -12.84
CA PRO A 248 -11.39 6.19 -12.74
C PRO A 248 -11.97 5.13 -13.68
N GLU A 249 -11.47 5.05 -14.91
CA GLU A 249 -11.92 4.04 -15.88
C GLU A 249 -11.44 2.64 -15.48
N THR A 250 -10.21 2.50 -14.98
CA THR A 250 -9.72 1.24 -14.37
C THR A 250 -10.61 0.82 -13.20
N SER A 251 -10.95 1.76 -12.32
CA SER A 251 -11.82 1.51 -11.16
C SER A 251 -13.23 1.07 -11.55
N LYS A 252 -13.78 1.65 -12.62
CA LYS A 252 -15.09 1.33 -13.17
C LYS A 252 -15.12 -0.02 -13.89
N GLN A 253 -14.09 -0.37 -14.65
CA GLN A 253 -13.95 -1.70 -15.26
C GLN A 253 -13.82 -2.80 -14.20
N TRP A 254 -13.09 -2.51 -13.11
CA TRP A 254 -12.99 -3.38 -11.94
C TRP A 254 -14.34 -3.52 -11.20
N GLU A 255 -15.07 -2.42 -10.93
CA GLU A 255 -16.41 -2.47 -10.31
C GLU A 255 -17.40 -3.26 -11.17
N ASN A 256 -17.38 -3.06 -12.49
CA ASN A 256 -18.25 -3.79 -13.42
C ASN A 256 -17.95 -5.30 -13.42
N THR A 257 -16.67 -5.67 -13.52
CA THR A 257 -16.24 -7.07 -13.69
C THR A 257 -16.39 -7.88 -12.40
N PHE A 258 -15.95 -7.33 -11.25
CA PHE A 258 -15.87 -8.09 -10.00
C PHE A 258 -16.90 -7.66 -8.95
N GLY A 259 -17.65 -6.57 -9.17
CA GLY A 259 -18.62 -6.06 -8.20
C GLY A 259 -18.00 -5.56 -6.89
N ARG A 260 -16.72 -5.20 -6.94
CA ARG A 260 -15.83 -4.85 -5.83
C ARG A 260 -15.20 -3.47 -6.06
N ARG A 261 -14.74 -2.76 -5.02
CA ARG A 261 -13.98 -1.51 -5.16
C ARG A 261 -12.53 -1.76 -5.56
N TYR A 262 -12.03 -0.92 -6.46
CA TYR A 262 -10.63 -0.93 -6.84
C TYR A 262 -9.76 -0.16 -5.85
N LEU A 263 -10.24 1.01 -5.41
CA LEU A 263 -9.64 1.77 -4.31
C LEU A 263 -10.07 1.19 -2.97
N ARG A 264 -9.11 1.07 -2.05
CA ARG A 264 -9.29 0.65 -0.66
C ARG A 264 -8.24 1.34 0.21
N ALA A 265 -8.36 1.23 1.53
CA ALA A 265 -7.28 1.60 2.46
C ALA A 265 -5.97 0.87 2.08
N GLY A 266 -4.84 1.59 2.14
CA GLY A 266 -3.52 1.10 1.73
C GLY A 266 -3.26 1.00 0.22
N ALA A 267 -4.27 1.11 -0.65
CA ALA A 267 -4.08 0.94 -2.10
C ALA A 267 -3.48 2.17 -2.80
N MET A 268 -3.80 3.38 -2.34
CA MET A 268 -3.24 4.63 -2.86
C MET A 268 -2.78 5.51 -1.70
N GLY A 269 -1.65 6.19 -1.89
CA GLY A 269 -1.01 7.07 -0.90
C GLY A 269 -1.78 8.38 -0.64
N MET A 270 -3.04 8.27 -0.21
CA MET A 270 -3.78 9.38 0.37
C MET A 270 -3.19 9.66 1.75
N HIS A 271 -2.71 10.90 1.96
CA HIS A 271 -1.97 11.37 3.13
C HIS A 271 -0.47 10.99 3.19
N THR A 272 0.31 11.42 2.19
CA THR A 272 1.76 11.63 2.39
C THR A 272 2.01 12.85 3.29
N ALA A 273 2.09 12.61 4.59
CA ALA A 273 2.84 13.45 5.52
C ALA A 273 3.92 12.57 6.15
N GLN A 274 5.15 13.09 6.28
CA GLN A 274 6.30 12.33 6.79
C GLN A 274 6.03 11.87 8.24
N GLN A 275 5.61 10.62 8.43
CA GLN A 275 5.56 10.04 9.77
C GLN A 275 6.97 9.61 10.16
N PRO A 276 7.51 10.08 11.31
CA PRO A 276 8.79 9.58 11.81
C PRO A 276 8.67 8.08 12.12
N PRO A 277 9.79 7.32 12.18
CA PRO A 277 9.80 5.86 12.35
C PRO A 277 9.29 5.35 13.72
N TYR A 278 8.66 6.21 14.52
CA TYR A 278 8.08 5.93 15.83
C TYR A 278 6.59 6.33 15.87
N ALA A 279 5.84 5.94 14.84
CA ALA A 279 4.39 6.08 14.82
C ALA A 279 3.76 5.16 15.89
N LYS A 280 2.86 5.71 16.71
CA LYS A 280 1.97 4.90 17.55
C LYS A 280 1.02 4.10 16.65
N GLU A 281 0.63 2.90 17.07
CA GLU A 281 -0.27 2.00 16.33
C GLU A 281 -1.37 2.78 15.58
N SER A 282 -1.33 2.74 14.26
CA SER A 282 -2.28 3.44 13.40
C SER A 282 -2.81 2.55 12.30
N MET A 283 -4.01 2.88 11.84
CA MET A 283 -4.76 2.16 10.83
C MET A 283 -5.48 3.15 9.92
N GLN A 284 -5.27 3.05 8.61
CA GLN A 284 -6.12 3.76 7.66
C GLN A 284 -7.45 3.02 7.53
N VAL A 285 -8.55 3.76 7.56
CA VAL A 285 -9.91 3.25 7.36
C VAL A 285 -10.52 3.99 6.18
N MET A 286 -11.01 3.26 5.18
CA MET A 286 -11.73 3.81 4.04
C MET A 286 -13.17 3.28 4.03
N LEU A 287 -14.13 4.20 4.02
CA LEU A 287 -15.57 3.92 4.07
C LEU A 287 -16.23 4.58 2.85
N GLU A 288 -16.90 3.81 1.99
CA GLU A 288 -17.74 4.34 0.91
C GLU A 288 -19.22 4.01 1.17
N ILE A 289 -20.03 5.08 1.17
CA ILE A 289 -21.49 4.99 1.10
C ILE A 289 -21.85 4.94 -0.38
N VAL A 290 -22.15 3.74 -0.89
CA VAL A 290 -22.36 3.54 -2.32
C VAL A 290 -23.78 3.96 -2.71
N LYS A 291 -24.80 3.26 -2.21
CA LYS A 291 -26.21 3.48 -2.54
C LYS A 291 -27.18 2.76 -1.59
N ALA A 292 -28.45 3.14 -1.62
CA ALA A 292 -29.52 2.43 -0.93
C ALA A 292 -30.53 1.80 -1.90
N ARG A 293 -31.45 0.97 -1.38
CA ARG A 293 -32.56 0.37 -2.13
C ARG A 293 -33.80 0.13 -1.26
N HIS A 294 -34.94 -0.12 -1.90
CA HIS A 294 -36.25 -0.40 -1.27
C HIS A 294 -36.76 0.73 -0.35
N LEU A 295 -36.35 1.99 -0.57
CA LEU A 295 -36.83 3.12 0.21
C LEU A 295 -38.20 3.61 -0.27
N THR A 296 -38.96 4.24 0.62
CA THR A 296 -40.19 4.95 0.24
C THR A 296 -39.83 6.31 -0.34
N LYS A 297 -40.34 6.62 -1.54
CA LYS A 297 -40.10 7.90 -2.22
C LYS A 297 -40.92 9.00 -1.56
N GLU A 298 -40.25 10.03 -1.03
CA GLU A 298 -40.88 11.13 -0.28
C GLU A 298 -40.37 12.51 -0.73
N LYS A 299 -41.07 13.59 -0.33
CA LYS A 299 -40.59 14.97 -0.55
C LYS A 299 -39.58 15.36 0.52
N GLY A 300 -38.31 15.07 0.27
CA GLY A 300 -37.20 15.43 1.15
C GLY A 300 -35.84 15.02 0.61
N SER A 301 -34.82 15.19 1.45
CA SER A 301 -33.48 14.67 1.24
C SER A 301 -33.19 13.49 2.16
N LEU A 302 -32.31 12.60 1.69
CA LEU A 302 -31.69 11.54 2.48
C LEU A 302 -30.21 11.85 2.68
N PHE A 303 -29.66 11.43 3.82
CA PHE A 303 -28.23 11.37 4.07
C PHE A 303 -27.94 10.20 5.01
N VAL A 304 -26.76 9.61 4.89
CA VAL A 304 -26.29 8.62 5.86
C VAL A 304 -25.46 9.35 6.91
N ARG A 305 -25.88 9.24 8.17
CA ARG A 305 -25.02 9.57 9.31
C ARG A 305 -24.22 8.33 9.67
N TYR A 306 -22.96 8.50 10.06
CA TYR A 306 -22.16 7.42 10.58
C TYR A 306 -21.38 7.83 11.82
N HIS A 307 -21.19 6.85 12.70
CA HIS A 307 -20.53 7.01 13.99
C HIS A 307 -19.33 6.09 14.07
N ILE A 308 -18.22 6.64 14.54
CA ILE A 308 -16.99 5.92 14.86
C ILE A 308 -16.70 6.19 16.32
N GLU A 309 -16.87 5.18 17.16
CA GLU A 309 -16.45 5.23 18.55
C GLU A 309 -14.91 5.30 18.61
N THR A 310 -14.39 6.18 19.48
CA THR A 310 -12.96 6.36 19.71
C THR A 310 -12.71 6.58 21.21
N SER A 311 -11.47 6.45 21.67
CA SER A 311 -11.09 6.75 23.06
C SER A 311 -11.37 8.19 23.49
N GLY A 312 -11.56 9.13 22.55
CA GLY A 312 -11.94 10.52 22.82
C GLY A 312 -13.45 10.78 22.77
N GLY A 313 -14.26 9.75 22.51
CA GLY A 313 -15.70 9.85 22.25
C GLY A 313 -16.09 9.47 20.81
N ALA A 314 -17.40 9.43 20.54
CA ALA A 314 -17.91 9.03 19.22
C ALA A 314 -17.87 10.19 18.21
N ILE A 315 -17.01 10.06 17.19
CA ILE A 315 -16.99 10.96 16.05
C ILE A 315 -18.26 10.71 15.23
N THR A 316 -19.01 11.76 14.94
CA THR A 316 -20.27 11.70 14.18
C THR A 316 -20.15 12.50 12.90
N MET A 317 -20.28 11.82 11.76
CA MET A 317 -20.19 12.41 10.42
C MET A 317 -21.51 12.22 9.66
N ASN A 318 -21.75 13.02 8.62
CA ASN A 318 -22.92 12.89 7.76
C ASN A 318 -22.47 13.01 6.30
N SER A 319 -23.00 12.16 5.43
CA SER A 319 -22.80 12.25 3.98
C SER A 319 -23.44 13.52 3.39
N ARG A 320 -23.22 13.75 2.09
CA ARG A 320 -24.02 14.72 1.32
C ARG A 320 -25.52 14.36 1.37
N GLU A 321 -26.36 15.39 1.31
CA GLU A 321 -27.80 15.23 1.10
C GLU A 321 -28.08 14.85 -0.38
N VAL A 322 -28.88 13.82 -0.61
CA VAL A 322 -29.39 13.38 -1.92
C VAL A 322 -30.92 13.38 -1.92
N SER A 323 -31.56 13.36 -3.09
CA SER A 323 -33.04 13.31 -3.17
C SER A 323 -33.60 11.99 -2.64
N ALA A 324 -34.74 12.03 -1.93
CA ALA A 324 -35.40 10.85 -1.37
C ALA A 324 -36.12 9.98 -2.43
N THR A 325 -35.35 9.29 -3.27
CA THR A 325 -35.82 8.24 -4.20
C THR A 325 -35.88 6.87 -3.51
N SER A 326 -36.36 5.85 -4.23
CA SER A 326 -36.37 4.46 -3.75
C SER A 326 -34.98 3.83 -3.69
N ASP A 327 -34.11 4.21 -4.64
CA ASP A 327 -32.78 3.61 -4.85
C ASP A 327 -31.72 4.72 -5.10
N PRO A 328 -31.42 5.58 -4.11
CA PRO A 328 -30.50 6.70 -4.24
C PRO A 328 -29.03 6.26 -4.20
N GLU A 329 -28.19 6.87 -5.06
CA GLU A 329 -26.72 6.68 -5.03
C GLU A 329 -25.99 7.88 -4.41
N TRP A 330 -25.01 7.58 -3.55
CA TRP A 330 -24.09 8.55 -2.96
C TRP A 330 -22.71 8.48 -3.62
N ARG A 331 -22.14 7.29 -3.79
CA ARG A 331 -20.77 7.06 -4.27
C ARG A 331 -19.76 7.99 -3.58
N GLU A 332 -19.89 8.07 -2.26
CA GLU A 332 -19.21 9.03 -1.41
C GLU A 332 -18.27 8.29 -0.46
N ALA A 333 -16.97 8.43 -0.70
CA ALA A 333 -15.90 7.79 0.07
C ALA A 333 -15.22 8.78 1.01
N VAL A 334 -14.85 8.30 2.20
CA VAL A 334 -14.01 9.00 3.17
C VAL A 334 -12.82 8.14 3.57
N SER A 335 -11.65 8.76 3.70
CA SER A 335 -10.43 8.18 4.27
C SER A 335 -10.21 8.79 5.65
N LEU A 336 -9.90 7.95 6.64
CA LEU A 336 -9.70 8.31 8.04
C LEU A 336 -8.46 7.61 8.59
N GLU A 337 -7.79 8.21 9.57
CA GLU A 337 -6.65 7.61 10.27
C GLU A 337 -7.02 7.35 11.74
N CYS A 338 -7.21 6.08 12.09
CA CYS A 338 -7.42 5.65 13.48
C CYS A 338 -6.06 5.48 14.16
N LYS A 339 -5.94 5.85 15.45
CA LYS A 339 -4.71 5.74 16.25
C LYS A 339 -5.02 5.17 17.63
N GLY A 340 -4.16 4.27 18.10
CA GLY A 340 -4.23 3.70 19.43
C GLY A 340 -4.07 4.78 20.51
N ASN A 341 -4.90 4.71 21.55
CA ASN A 341 -4.88 5.66 22.66
C ASN A 341 -3.70 5.47 23.64
N GLY A 342 -2.99 4.34 23.55
CA GLY A 342 -1.90 3.93 24.45
C GLY A 342 -2.30 2.94 25.57
N SER A 343 -3.54 2.44 25.61
CA SER A 343 -3.99 1.41 26.55
C SER A 343 -4.33 0.10 25.81
N GLY A 344 -3.35 -0.79 25.68
CA GLY A 344 -3.47 -1.99 24.84
C GLY A 344 -3.50 -1.68 23.35
N THR A 345 -3.61 -2.71 22.52
CA THR A 345 -3.57 -2.58 21.04
C THR A 345 -4.81 -1.89 20.48
N LEU A 346 -4.67 -1.22 19.34
CA LEU A 346 -5.77 -0.64 18.56
C LEU A 346 -6.76 -1.74 18.09
N VAL A 347 -6.29 -2.97 17.85
CA VAL A 347 -7.15 -4.14 17.58
C VAL A 347 -8.12 -4.37 18.74
N SER A 348 -7.60 -4.68 19.93
CA SER A 348 -8.42 -5.03 21.10
C SER A 348 -9.33 -3.89 21.57
N GLN A 349 -8.93 -2.63 21.33
CA GLN A 349 -9.80 -1.47 21.53
C GLN A 349 -11.02 -1.53 20.60
N LEU A 350 -10.82 -1.81 19.31
CA LEU A 350 -11.88 -1.76 18.29
C LEU A 350 -12.76 -3.01 18.23
N GLU A 351 -12.23 -4.21 18.48
CA GLU A 351 -12.96 -5.50 18.36
C GLU A 351 -14.28 -5.57 19.14
N SER A 352 -14.36 -4.84 20.26
CA SER A 352 -15.55 -4.73 21.11
C SER A 352 -16.58 -3.68 20.64
N GLN A 353 -16.22 -2.84 19.66
CA GLN A 353 -16.99 -1.69 19.18
C GLN A 353 -17.66 -1.96 17.82
N PHE A 354 -18.51 -1.02 17.40
CA PHE A 354 -19.25 -1.10 16.14
C PHE A 354 -19.11 0.19 15.32
N LEU A 355 -18.93 0.03 14.01
CA LEU A 355 -19.31 1.07 13.04
C LEU A 355 -20.84 1.12 12.98
N VAL A 356 -21.43 2.29 13.20
CA VAL A 356 -22.90 2.48 13.15
C VAL A 356 -23.26 3.45 12.03
N PHE A 357 -24.14 3.02 11.13
CA PHE A 357 -24.67 3.83 10.03
C PHE A 357 -26.18 4.02 10.22
N GLU A 358 -26.64 5.26 10.25
CA GLU A 358 -28.05 5.66 10.27
C GLU A 358 -28.46 6.25 8.91
N MET A 359 -29.43 5.64 8.22
CA MET A 359 -30.12 6.31 7.12
C MET A 359 -31.07 7.36 7.69
N ARG A 360 -30.88 8.63 7.33
CA ARG A 360 -31.67 9.75 7.87
C ARG A 360 -32.38 10.53 6.77
N TRP A 361 -33.63 10.88 7.02
CA TRP A 361 -34.47 11.68 6.13
C TRP A 361 -34.67 13.09 6.69
N ARG A 362 -34.72 14.10 5.82
CA ARG A 362 -34.94 15.50 6.17
C ARG A 362 -35.95 16.12 5.20
N SER A 363 -36.95 16.81 5.77
CA SER A 363 -37.92 17.56 4.96
C SER A 363 -37.27 18.77 4.30
N HIS A 364 -37.57 19.00 3.02
CA HIS A 364 -37.36 20.31 2.41
C HIS A 364 -38.50 21.24 2.89
N GLY A 365 -38.17 22.18 3.77
CA GLY A 365 -39.13 23.15 4.28
C GLY A 365 -39.67 24.06 3.19
N LEU A 366 -40.95 24.44 3.31
CA LEU A 366 -41.49 25.59 2.58
C LEU A 366 -40.80 26.88 3.05
N TRP A 367 -40.78 27.89 2.18
CA TRP A 367 -39.91 29.08 2.27
C TRP A 367 -39.78 29.68 3.69
N GLY A 368 -38.53 30.00 4.08
CA GLY A 368 -38.23 30.91 5.19
C GLY A 368 -38.23 30.33 6.61
N LYS A 369 -38.57 29.05 6.83
CA LYS A 369 -38.47 28.40 8.15
C LYS A 369 -37.26 27.46 8.23
N MET A 370 -36.68 27.33 9.43
CA MET A 370 -35.47 26.53 9.68
C MET A 370 -35.63 25.08 9.17
N LYS A 371 -34.53 24.48 8.68
CA LYS A 371 -34.47 23.05 8.34
C LYS A 371 -34.95 22.22 9.54
N GLY A 372 -36.08 21.52 9.39
CA GLY A 372 -36.62 20.66 10.43
C GLY A 372 -35.67 19.50 10.80
N GLY A 373 -35.81 18.99 12.03
CA GLY A 373 -35.02 17.87 12.51
C GLY A 373 -35.12 16.64 11.61
N SER A 374 -33.98 15.99 11.34
CA SER A 374 -33.93 14.77 10.51
C SER A 374 -34.50 13.57 11.26
N LYS A 375 -35.38 12.79 10.61
CA LYS A 375 -35.89 11.51 11.12
C LYS A 375 -34.89 10.38 10.84
N LEU A 376 -34.91 9.33 11.66
CA LEU A 376 -34.25 8.05 11.36
C LEU A 376 -35.17 7.24 10.44
N VAL A 377 -34.63 6.68 9.36
CA VAL A 377 -35.32 5.73 8.47
C VAL A 377 -35.00 4.29 8.90
N GLY A 378 -33.73 4.03 9.19
CA GLY A 378 -33.25 2.76 9.75
C GLY A 378 -31.74 2.80 9.97
N SER A 379 -31.19 1.80 10.65
CA SER A 379 -29.77 1.72 11.03
C SER A 379 -29.14 0.36 10.74
N VAL A 380 -27.82 0.33 10.61
CA VAL A 380 -27.02 -0.91 10.65
C VAL A 380 -25.83 -0.72 11.58
N ARG A 381 -25.49 -1.78 12.32
CA ARG A 381 -24.27 -1.88 13.12
C ARG A 381 -23.36 -2.95 12.51
N ILE A 382 -22.07 -2.68 12.40
CA ILE A 382 -21.07 -3.57 11.82
C ILE A 382 -19.95 -3.69 12.85
N ALA A 383 -19.70 -4.89 13.37
CA ALA A 383 -18.65 -5.08 14.37
C ALA A 383 -17.27 -4.98 13.73
N TRP A 384 -16.32 -4.29 14.38
CA TRP A 384 -14.98 -4.14 13.82
C TRP A 384 -14.27 -5.49 13.62
N LYS A 385 -14.46 -6.45 14.54
CA LYS A 385 -13.93 -7.80 14.42
C LYS A 385 -14.33 -8.49 13.10
N ASP A 386 -15.51 -8.19 12.55
CA ASP A 386 -16.00 -8.80 11.30
C ASP A 386 -15.30 -8.21 10.07
N LEU A 387 -14.73 -7.00 10.20
CA LEU A 387 -13.95 -6.31 9.16
C LEU A 387 -12.45 -6.62 9.30
N LEU A 388 -11.93 -6.58 10.53
CA LEU A 388 -10.54 -6.92 10.86
C LEU A 388 -10.23 -8.41 10.61
N GLY A 389 -11.18 -9.30 10.91
CA GLY A 389 -11.08 -10.75 10.63
C GLY A 389 -11.42 -11.15 9.19
N SER A 390 -11.59 -10.21 8.26
CA SER A 390 -11.80 -10.52 6.84
C SER A 390 -10.46 -10.72 6.13
N SER A 391 -10.31 -11.79 5.35
CA SER A 391 -9.04 -12.13 4.66
C SER A 391 -8.56 -11.01 3.73
N SER A 392 -9.49 -10.28 3.11
CA SER A 392 -9.21 -9.17 2.20
C SER A 392 -9.08 -7.80 2.91
N LEU A 393 -9.15 -7.76 4.25
CA LEU A 393 -9.23 -6.56 5.10
C LEU A 393 -10.27 -5.54 4.60
N SER A 394 -11.38 -6.06 4.08
CA SER A 394 -12.40 -5.30 3.36
C SER A 394 -13.73 -6.02 3.28
N MET A 395 -14.82 -5.25 3.20
CA MET A 395 -16.19 -5.75 3.19
C MET A 395 -17.06 -4.86 2.31
N GLU A 396 -17.48 -5.37 1.15
CA GLU A 396 -18.44 -4.70 0.26
C GLU A 396 -19.67 -5.57 0.07
N LYS A 397 -20.81 -5.14 0.61
CA LYS A 397 -22.08 -5.89 0.55
C LYS A 397 -23.30 -5.00 0.79
N TRP A 398 -24.47 -5.56 0.48
CA TRP A 398 -25.76 -5.03 0.91
C TRP A 398 -26.02 -5.40 2.36
N PHE A 399 -26.27 -4.40 3.19
CA PHE A 399 -26.74 -4.54 4.56
C PHE A 399 -28.25 -4.22 4.62
N PRO A 400 -29.09 -5.05 5.24
CA PRO A 400 -30.45 -4.65 5.60
C PRO A 400 -30.38 -3.60 6.72
N LEU A 401 -31.25 -2.60 6.68
CA LEU A 401 -31.41 -1.63 7.75
C LEU A 401 -32.48 -2.08 8.75
N GLU A 402 -32.14 -2.02 10.03
CA GLU A 402 -33.07 -2.14 11.15
C GLU A 402 -34.01 -0.92 11.16
N VAL A 403 -35.30 -1.14 11.00
CA VAL A 403 -36.34 -0.10 11.00
C VAL A 403 -37.05 -0.09 12.37
N ARG A 404 -37.48 1.09 12.84
CA ARG A 404 -38.26 1.19 14.07
C ARG A 404 -39.73 0.84 13.82
N GLY A 405 -40.16 -0.30 14.37
CA GLY A 405 -41.52 -0.83 14.26
C GLY A 405 -41.64 -1.92 13.20
N GLU A 406 -42.82 -2.54 13.13
CA GLU A 406 -43.09 -3.61 12.16
C GLU A 406 -43.07 -3.08 10.72
N LEU A 407 -42.44 -3.85 9.82
CA LEU A 407 -42.59 -3.67 8.39
C LEU A 407 -44.05 -3.98 8.03
N LYS A 408 -44.78 -2.99 7.53
CA LYS A 408 -46.12 -3.22 6.97
C LYS A 408 -45.97 -3.88 5.60
N ASP A 409 -46.79 -4.91 5.37
CA ASP A 409 -46.89 -5.64 4.08
C ASP A 409 -45.62 -6.48 3.78
N ASP A 410 -45.62 -7.33 2.74
CA ASP A 410 -44.54 -8.31 2.39
C ASP A 410 -43.22 -7.65 1.88
N ARG A 411 -42.87 -6.49 2.43
CA ARG A 411 -41.85 -5.59 1.93
C ARG A 411 -40.50 -5.90 2.54
N LYS A 412 -39.52 -6.21 1.68
CA LYS A 412 -38.11 -6.33 2.07
C LYS A 412 -37.64 -5.05 2.77
N PRO A 413 -36.84 -5.13 3.84
CA PRO A 413 -36.32 -3.94 4.51
C PRO A 413 -35.50 -3.07 3.54
N PRO A 414 -35.40 -1.75 3.81
CA PRO A 414 -34.45 -0.88 3.15
C PRO A 414 -33.03 -1.46 3.21
N GLY A 415 -32.33 -1.44 2.09
CA GLY A 415 -30.94 -1.90 2.01
C GLY A 415 -29.97 -0.74 1.85
N LEU A 416 -28.79 -0.83 2.46
CA LEU A 416 -27.67 0.09 2.26
C LEU A 416 -26.46 -0.70 1.75
N HIS A 417 -25.88 -0.28 0.63
CA HIS A 417 -24.65 -0.84 0.07
C HIS A 417 -23.47 0.00 0.56
N LEU A 418 -22.59 -0.63 1.32
CA LEU A 418 -21.37 -0.04 1.86
C LEU A 418 -20.17 -0.83 1.34
N ALA A 419 -19.08 -0.12 1.05
CA ALA A 419 -17.76 -0.71 0.87
C ALA A 419 -16.85 -0.19 1.96
N LEU A 420 -16.30 -1.09 2.78
CA LEU A 420 -15.45 -0.77 3.92
C LEU A 420 -14.08 -1.44 3.70
N SER A 421 -13.00 -0.79 4.11
CA SER A 421 -11.66 -1.40 4.10
C SER A 421 -10.73 -0.76 5.11
N VAL A 422 -9.75 -1.54 5.55
CA VAL A 422 -8.72 -1.10 6.50
C VAL A 422 -7.33 -1.54 6.04
N THR A 423 -6.30 -0.81 6.44
CA THR A 423 -4.96 -1.41 6.56
C THR A 423 -4.94 -2.31 7.80
N PRO A 424 -3.97 -3.22 7.94
CA PRO A 424 -3.56 -3.67 9.26
C PRO A 424 -3.29 -2.46 10.18
N PRO A 425 -3.61 -2.55 11.49
CA PRO A 425 -3.01 -1.69 12.49
C PRO A 425 -1.53 -2.06 12.63
N ILE A 426 -0.65 -1.07 12.50
CA ILE A 426 0.81 -1.28 12.57
C ILE A 426 1.17 -1.79 13.97
N SER A 427 1.64 -3.03 14.08
CA SER A 427 1.89 -3.65 15.39
C SER A 427 3.27 -3.32 15.97
N MET A 428 4.33 -3.25 15.14
CA MET A 428 5.69 -2.92 15.58
C MET A 428 6.49 -2.14 14.51
N PRO A 429 7.52 -1.35 14.90
CA PRO A 429 8.43 -0.74 13.95
C PRO A 429 9.39 -1.76 13.32
N LEU A 430 9.94 -1.41 12.15
CA LEU A 430 11.11 -2.08 11.56
C LEU A 430 12.32 -1.92 12.49
N VAL A 431 12.98 -3.03 12.83
CA VAL A 431 14.22 -3.01 13.61
C VAL A 431 15.43 -3.12 12.69
N GLU A 432 16.37 -2.19 12.86
CA GLU A 432 17.67 -2.20 12.19
C GLU A 432 18.64 -3.10 12.97
N ASN A 433 18.84 -4.32 12.48
CA ASN A 433 19.80 -5.28 13.04
C ASN A 433 21.16 -5.13 12.33
N THR A 434 22.15 -4.61 13.04
CA THR A 434 23.55 -4.53 12.59
C THR A 434 24.36 -5.75 13.05
N LYS A 435 24.92 -6.51 12.11
CA LYS A 435 25.93 -7.56 12.37
C LYS A 435 27.04 -7.46 11.34
N ASN A 436 28.30 -7.45 11.79
CA ASN A 436 29.50 -7.41 10.95
C ASN A 436 29.52 -6.30 9.87
N GLY A 437 28.86 -5.17 10.12
CA GLY A 437 28.72 -4.07 9.15
C GLY A 437 27.59 -4.25 8.13
N SER A 438 27.01 -5.45 8.00
CA SER A 438 25.76 -5.67 7.27
C SER A 438 24.58 -5.11 8.08
N LYS A 439 23.68 -4.40 7.38
CA LYS A 439 22.42 -3.89 7.92
C LYS A 439 21.28 -4.76 7.42
N THR A 440 20.67 -5.50 8.33
CA THR A 440 19.48 -6.31 8.07
C THR A 440 18.28 -5.67 8.73
N TYR A 441 17.11 -5.75 8.08
CA TYR A 441 15.85 -5.31 8.66
C TYR A 441 15.01 -6.51 9.03
N SER A 442 14.55 -6.57 10.28
CA SER A 442 13.53 -7.53 10.71
C SER A 442 12.32 -6.81 11.27
N ILE A 443 11.20 -7.53 11.32
CA ILE A 443 10.14 -7.23 12.28
C ILE A 443 10.74 -7.50 13.68
N ALA A 444 10.36 -6.72 14.69
CA ALA A 444 10.68 -7.07 16.07
C ALA A 444 9.90 -8.34 16.44
N GLU A 445 10.60 -9.43 16.74
CA GLU A 445 9.95 -10.59 17.35
C GLU A 445 9.62 -10.26 18.81
N GLN A 446 8.43 -10.66 19.25
CA GLN A 446 8.00 -10.45 20.62
C GLN A 446 8.70 -11.49 21.52
N GLU A 447 9.60 -11.05 22.40
CA GLU A 447 10.16 -11.95 23.41
C GLU A 447 9.04 -12.50 24.31
N ASP A 448 8.73 -13.78 24.12
CA ASP A 448 7.62 -14.44 24.81
C ASP A 448 7.98 -14.60 26.30
N SER A 449 7.23 -13.90 27.15
CA SER A 449 7.75 -13.47 28.46
C SER A 449 7.65 -14.56 29.55
N MET A 450 8.62 -15.47 29.56
CA MET A 450 8.79 -16.43 30.65
C MET A 450 9.06 -15.71 31.99
N PRO A 451 8.31 -16.03 33.08
CA PRO A 451 8.38 -15.28 34.32
C PRO A 451 9.58 -15.70 35.19
N HIS A 452 10.70 -14.97 35.08
CA HIS A 452 11.83 -15.15 35.99
C HIS A 452 11.62 -14.44 37.34
N VAL A 453 11.70 -15.22 38.42
CA VAL A 453 11.53 -14.79 39.81
C VAL A 453 12.74 -13.99 40.30
N MET A 454 12.50 -13.05 41.24
CA MET A 454 13.43 -12.02 41.70
C MET A 454 14.83 -12.50 42.13
N GLY A 455 15.85 -11.74 41.73
CA GLY A 455 17.19 -11.73 42.35
C GLY A 455 17.63 -10.29 42.63
N ASN A 456 18.01 -9.98 43.87
CA ASN A 456 18.42 -8.63 44.30
C ASN A 456 19.91 -8.37 44.06
N SER A 457 20.26 -7.21 43.47
CA SER A 457 21.47 -6.46 43.86
C SER A 457 21.35 -4.98 43.48
N SER A 458 21.84 -4.10 44.36
CA SER A 458 21.79 -2.63 44.24
C SER A 458 23.03 -2.03 43.56
N SER A 459 23.04 -0.69 43.45
CA SER A 459 24.14 0.21 43.03
C SER A 459 24.07 0.67 41.56
N SER A 460 24.24 1.95 41.21
CA SER A 460 24.39 3.16 42.04
C SER A 460 24.02 4.44 41.27
N GLU A 461 23.54 5.47 41.98
CA GLU A 461 23.12 6.74 41.40
C GLU A 461 24.26 7.65 40.90
N ARG A 462 23.91 8.52 39.93
CA ARG A 462 24.42 9.90 39.58
C ARG A 462 24.41 10.03 38.05
N ILE A 463 24.07 11.16 37.41
CA ILE A 463 24.11 12.58 37.83
C ILE A 463 22.78 13.29 37.51
N ALA A 464 22.40 14.31 38.29
CA ALA A 464 21.29 15.22 37.99
C ALA A 464 21.65 16.71 38.24
N ARG A 465 20.94 17.65 37.57
CA ARG A 465 21.09 19.15 37.44
C ARG A 465 21.57 19.54 36.03
N ARG A 466 21.11 20.60 35.33
CA ARG A 466 20.21 21.78 35.54
C ARG A 466 19.51 22.07 34.18
N ARG A 467 18.35 22.72 34.01
CA ARG A 467 17.26 23.20 34.90
C ARG A 467 15.99 22.34 34.60
N ARG A 468 14.68 22.63 34.76
CA ARG A 468 13.77 23.68 35.29
C ARG A 468 13.46 24.99 34.50
N MET A 469 12.15 25.28 34.34
CA MET A 469 11.51 26.29 33.48
C MET A 469 11.58 25.94 31.98
N GLU A 470 10.52 26.15 31.18
CA GLU A 470 9.13 26.54 31.53
C GLU A 470 8.20 25.36 31.93
N ARG A 471 7.11 25.70 32.65
CA ARG A 471 5.82 25.02 32.49
C ARG A 471 4.92 25.98 31.72
N GLU A 472 4.72 25.74 30.44
CA GLU A 472 3.53 26.23 29.75
C GLU A 472 2.54 25.06 29.63
N GLU A 473 1.28 25.32 29.98
CA GLU A 473 0.22 24.32 29.87
C GLU A 473 -0.18 24.20 28.40
N CYS A 474 0.43 23.25 27.69
CA CYS A 474 0.10 22.97 26.29
C CYS A 474 -1.38 22.53 26.19
N SER A 475 -2.25 23.47 25.83
CA SER A 475 -3.72 23.33 25.82
C SER A 475 -4.23 22.49 24.62
N CYS A 476 -3.52 21.42 24.30
CA CYS A 476 -3.83 20.49 23.23
C CYS A 476 -4.57 19.26 23.78
N ARG A 477 -5.84 19.46 24.19
CA ARG A 477 -6.75 18.36 24.59
C ARG A 477 -7.08 17.46 23.39
N GLY A 478 -6.20 16.53 23.06
CA GLY A 478 -6.50 15.36 22.22
C GLY A 478 -7.06 15.66 20.82
N GLN A 479 -6.71 16.79 20.21
CA GLN A 479 -7.17 17.11 18.86
C GLN A 479 -6.41 16.28 17.81
N ILE A 480 -7.17 15.57 16.98
CA ILE A 480 -6.69 15.14 15.66
C ILE A 480 -6.52 16.41 14.81
N CYS A 481 -5.43 16.50 14.06
CA CYS A 481 -5.21 17.60 13.12
C CYS A 481 -6.27 17.57 12.02
N ASN A 482 -7.22 18.50 12.04
CA ASN A 482 -8.17 18.67 10.93
C ASN A 482 -7.39 19.03 9.65
N GLY A 483 -7.49 18.19 8.62
CA GLY A 483 -7.15 18.62 7.26
C GLY A 483 -8.05 19.80 6.89
N HIS A 484 -7.44 20.94 6.58
CA HIS A 484 -8.19 22.18 6.35
C HIS A 484 -9.17 22.03 5.18
N SER A 485 -10.39 22.52 5.38
CA SER A 485 -11.32 22.84 4.29
C SER A 485 -10.79 24.05 3.52
N PHE A 486 -9.95 23.81 2.52
CA PHE A 486 -9.38 24.87 1.67
C PHE A 486 -10.40 25.32 0.61
N GLU A 487 -11.15 26.37 0.91
CA GLU A 487 -11.73 27.23 -0.12
C GLU A 487 -10.60 28.06 -0.74
N GLY A 488 -9.95 27.52 -1.79
CA GLY A 488 -8.86 28.20 -2.46
C GLY A 488 -8.09 27.32 -3.44
N ALA A 489 -8.46 27.39 -4.73
CA ALA A 489 -7.63 27.00 -5.87
C ALA A 489 -6.99 25.59 -5.86
N PHE A 490 -7.80 24.52 -5.77
CA PHE A 490 -7.90 23.50 -6.83
C PHE A 490 -8.99 22.47 -6.48
N ALA A 491 -10.15 22.56 -7.16
CA ALA A 491 -11.28 21.67 -6.87
C ALA A 491 -11.20 20.37 -7.67
N SER A 492 -11.26 19.23 -6.98
CA SER A 492 -11.64 17.93 -7.57
C SER A 492 -12.33 17.04 -6.53
N ALA A 493 -13.51 17.50 -6.08
CA ALA A 493 -14.49 16.59 -5.51
C ALA A 493 -15.07 15.73 -6.66
N MET A 494 -14.79 14.42 -6.66
CA MET A 494 -15.37 13.49 -7.64
C MET A 494 -16.85 13.19 -7.32
N SER A 495 -17.69 14.21 -7.50
CA SER A 495 -19.13 14.06 -7.64
C SER A 495 -19.42 13.44 -9.01
N PHE A 496 -19.60 12.12 -9.08
CA PHE A 496 -20.25 11.50 -10.24
C PHE A 496 -21.67 12.05 -10.40
N ARG A 497 -21.85 12.97 -11.35
CA ARG A 497 -23.12 13.58 -11.74
C ARG A 497 -23.21 13.66 -13.26
N ASP A 498 -24.14 12.89 -13.81
CA ASP A 498 -24.96 13.19 -15.00
C ASP A 498 -24.30 13.99 -16.13
N ALA A 499 -23.49 13.31 -16.96
CA ALA A 499 -23.16 13.77 -18.31
C ALA A 499 -24.29 13.39 -19.29
N ALA A 500 -25.42 14.10 -19.21
CA ALA A 500 -26.62 13.83 -20.01
C ALA A 500 -26.90 14.93 -21.06
N TRP A 501 -26.22 14.83 -22.20
CA TRP A 501 -26.51 15.60 -23.43
C TRP A 501 -26.21 14.70 -24.65
N GLY A 502 -26.93 14.80 -25.78
CA GLY A 502 -28.11 15.64 -26.01
C GLY A 502 -28.37 15.91 -27.50
N VAL A 503 -28.66 14.84 -28.26
CA VAL A 503 -28.60 14.74 -29.74
C VAL A 503 -27.18 14.64 -30.28
#